data_AF-A0A2E2UCC7-F1
#
_entry.id   AF-A0A2E2UCC7-F1
#
_cell.length_a   1.000
_cell.length_b   1.000
_cell.length_c   1.000
_cell.angle_alpha   90.00
_cell.angle_beta   90.00
_cell.angle_gamma   90.00
#
_symmetry.space_group_name_H-M   'P 1'
#
loop_
_entity.id
_entity.type
_entity.pdbx_description
1 polymer ?
#
loop_
_entity_poly.entity_id
_entity_poly.type
_entity_poly.pdbx_seq_one_letter_code
_entity_poly.pdbx_strand_id
1 'polypeptide(L)'
;MRSVRQSYEVLDYIVETTASFDFALPQDLSAVREEMTLKMVGERAQLSVNSSKNFFLVLDAQNRVERRESGVKYVDLTYKVRLVSAEAAKNVLDSGIQNVRLTSGVLTFSLGAGFNLNDFTQQIRIYKNRRLGSDTLLLDRNLASNEADIQQTNNASAISIDLSELGISLPSKMRVILDTKYNIDINKVLNRGEIKTEASANWIFR
;
A
#
# COMPACT_ATOMS: atom_id res chain seq x y z
N MET A 1 -8.47 -26.32 0.55
CA MET A 1 -9.87 -25.83 0.38
C MET A 1 -10.61 -26.03 1.70
N ARG A 2 -11.13 -24.97 2.33
CA ARG A 2 -11.92 -25.05 3.56
C ARG A 2 -13.29 -24.42 3.29
N SER A 3 -14.37 -25.16 3.54
CA SER A 3 -15.75 -24.71 3.33
C SER A 3 -16.44 -24.54 4.68
N VAL A 4 -17.18 -23.44 4.86
CA VAL A 4 -17.98 -23.17 6.05
C VAL A 4 -19.45 -23.02 5.60
N ARG A 5 -20.38 -23.71 6.28
CA ARG A 5 -21.83 -23.67 6.01
C ARG A 5 -22.55 -23.08 7.23
N GLN A 6 -23.39 -22.07 7.02
CA GLN A 6 -24.19 -21.44 8.08
C GLN A 6 -25.56 -20.98 7.54
N SER A 7 -26.62 -21.26 8.30
CA SER A 7 -28.02 -20.94 7.95
C SER A 7 -28.52 -19.72 8.74
N TYR A 8 -29.31 -18.84 8.13
CA TYR A 8 -29.95 -17.69 8.80
C TYR A 8 -31.33 -17.34 8.18
N GLU A 9 -32.26 -16.83 9.00
CA GLU A 9 -33.64 -16.49 8.63
C GLU A 9 -33.77 -14.98 8.36
N VAL A 10 -34.22 -14.59 7.16
CA VAL A 10 -34.45 -13.18 6.77
C VAL A 10 -35.93 -13.02 6.42
N LEU A 11 -36.75 -12.70 7.43
CA LEU A 11 -38.18 -12.29 7.49
C LEU A 11 -39.24 -12.83 6.48
N ASP A 12 -38.90 -13.42 5.35
CA ASP A 12 -39.79 -14.07 4.37
C ASP A 12 -39.15 -15.30 3.65
N TYR A 13 -37.85 -15.57 3.84
CA TYR A 13 -37.17 -16.75 3.25
C TYR A 13 -35.90 -17.17 4.00
N ILE A 14 -35.49 -18.43 3.83
CA ILE A 14 -34.27 -18.99 4.42
C ILE A 14 -33.08 -18.66 3.51
N VAL A 15 -31.94 -18.27 4.09
CA VAL A 15 -30.68 -18.08 3.34
C VAL A 15 -29.64 -19.12 3.77
N GLU A 16 -29.10 -19.84 2.79
CA GLU A 16 -27.93 -20.70 2.96
C GLU A 16 -26.72 -20.07 2.27
N THR A 17 -25.65 -19.83 3.00
CA THR A 17 -24.41 -19.29 2.42
C THR A 17 -23.27 -20.30 2.52
N THR A 18 -22.59 -20.51 1.40
CA THR A 18 -21.29 -21.17 1.35
C THR A 18 -20.22 -20.12 1.04
N ALA A 19 -19.13 -20.12 1.80
CA ALA A 19 -17.98 -19.29 1.49
C ALA A 19 -16.71 -20.12 1.36
N SER A 20 -15.88 -19.76 0.38
CA SER A 20 -14.60 -20.39 0.11
C SER A 20 -13.50 -19.36 -0.16
N PHE A 21 -12.30 -19.70 0.29
CA PHE A 21 -11.07 -18.97 -0.02
C PHE A 21 -10.21 -19.80 -0.95
N ASP A 22 -9.85 -19.20 -2.08
CA ASP A 22 -8.92 -19.74 -3.04
C ASP A 22 -7.61 -18.95 -2.92
N PHE A 23 -6.58 -19.61 -2.36
CA PHE A 23 -5.27 -19.01 -2.15
C PHE A 23 -4.34 -19.39 -3.29
N ALA A 24 -3.93 -18.39 -4.07
CA ALA A 24 -2.79 -18.54 -4.96
C ALA A 24 -1.50 -18.46 -4.12
N LEU A 25 -1.01 -19.62 -3.64
CA LEU A 25 0.26 -19.71 -2.93
C LEU A 25 1.43 -19.65 -3.93
N PRO A 26 2.43 -18.78 -3.73
CA PRO A 26 3.71 -18.87 -4.44
C PRO A 26 4.35 -20.25 -4.24
N GLN A 27 4.98 -20.80 -5.29
CA GLN A 27 5.56 -22.16 -5.27
C GLN A 27 6.67 -22.36 -4.21
N ASP A 28 7.28 -21.28 -3.73
CA ASP A 28 8.47 -21.32 -2.86
C ASP A 28 8.22 -21.05 -1.37
N LEU A 29 6.96 -20.98 -0.92
CA LEU A 29 6.66 -20.71 0.50
C LEU A 29 6.44 -21.98 1.31
N SER A 30 7.44 -22.37 2.09
CA SER A 30 7.45 -23.61 2.89
C SER A 30 6.56 -23.59 4.14
N ALA A 31 6.08 -22.44 4.60
CA ALA A 31 5.03 -22.35 5.63
C ALA A 31 4.42 -20.95 5.70
N VAL A 32 3.25 -20.75 5.08
CA VAL A 32 2.43 -19.53 5.26
C VAL A 32 1.40 -19.81 6.33
N ARG A 33 1.35 -18.98 7.38
CA ARG A 33 0.28 -18.99 8.39
C ARG A 33 -0.36 -17.61 8.46
N GLU A 34 -1.43 -17.44 7.68
CA GLU A 34 -2.32 -16.28 7.73
C GLU A 34 -3.68 -16.74 8.24
N GLU A 35 -4.30 -15.98 9.14
CA GLU A 35 -5.64 -16.28 9.65
C GLU A 35 -6.64 -15.30 9.05
N MET A 36 -7.60 -15.83 8.30
CA MET A 36 -8.71 -15.04 7.74
C MET A 36 -10.00 -15.51 8.36
N THR A 37 -10.78 -14.57 8.89
CA THR A 37 -12.10 -14.81 9.48
C THR A 37 -13.15 -14.20 8.59
N LEU A 38 -14.10 -15.01 8.15
CA LEU A 38 -15.30 -14.53 7.47
C LEU A 38 -16.48 -14.60 8.43
N LYS A 39 -17.16 -13.48 8.61
CA LYS A 39 -18.42 -13.39 9.33
C LYS A 39 -19.55 -13.15 8.33
N MET A 40 -20.57 -14.00 8.38
CA MET A 40 -21.78 -13.88 7.56
C MET A 40 -22.96 -13.47 8.44
N VAL A 41 -23.74 -12.48 8.01
CA VAL A 41 -25.03 -12.10 8.63
C VAL A 41 -26.08 -12.00 7.52
N GLY A 42 -26.97 -12.99 7.45
CA GLY A 42 -27.87 -13.16 6.30
C GLY A 42 -27.06 -13.30 5.00
N GLU A 43 -27.26 -12.36 4.06
CA GLU A 43 -26.56 -12.32 2.78
C GLU A 43 -25.34 -11.38 2.73
N ARG A 44 -25.03 -10.70 3.85
CA ARG A 44 -23.90 -9.78 3.97
C ARG A 44 -22.68 -10.52 4.52
N ALA A 45 -21.59 -10.42 3.78
CA ALA A 45 -20.30 -10.96 4.16
C ALA A 45 -19.43 -9.84 4.74
N GLN A 46 -18.82 -10.10 5.89
CA GLN A 46 -17.79 -9.27 6.50
C GLN A 46 -16.51 -10.10 6.60
N LEU A 47 -15.46 -9.65 5.92
CA LEU A 47 -14.14 -10.28 5.98
C LEU A 47 -13.26 -9.52 6.98
N SER A 48 -12.65 -10.25 7.90
CA SER A 48 -11.58 -9.75 8.76
C SER A 48 -10.34 -10.63 8.61
N VAL A 49 -9.17 -10.01 8.71
CA VAL A 49 -7.88 -10.67 8.59
C VAL A 49 -7.11 -10.45 9.88
N ASN A 50 -6.46 -11.51 10.36
CA ASN A 50 -5.43 -11.45 11.38
C ASN A 50 -4.11 -11.85 10.72
N SER A 51 -3.30 -10.85 10.34
CA SER A 51 -2.15 -11.09 9.48
C SER A 51 -0.87 -11.37 10.25
N SER A 52 0.00 -12.21 9.67
CA SER A 52 1.39 -12.35 10.16
C SER A 52 2.24 -11.10 9.93
N LYS A 53 1.74 -10.15 9.11
CA LYS A 53 2.45 -8.95 8.63
C LYS A 53 3.67 -9.27 7.76
N ASN A 54 3.81 -10.50 7.29
CA ASN A 54 4.85 -10.89 6.32
C ASN A 54 4.35 -10.81 4.88
N PHE A 55 3.03 -10.76 4.69
CA PHE A 55 2.39 -10.68 3.37
C PHE A 55 1.29 -9.63 3.33
N PHE A 56 1.18 -8.94 2.20
CA PHE A 56 -0.06 -8.28 1.83
C PHE A 56 -1.05 -9.32 1.32
N LEU A 57 -2.27 -9.33 1.87
CA LEU A 57 -3.34 -10.18 1.39
C LEU A 57 -4.18 -9.39 0.39
N VAL A 58 -4.02 -9.70 -0.89
CA VAL A 58 -4.65 -8.97 -1.99
C VAL A 58 -5.86 -9.75 -2.50
N LEU A 59 -7.03 -9.11 -2.49
CA LEU A 59 -8.25 -9.65 -3.09
C LEU A 59 -8.23 -9.41 -4.61
N ASP A 60 -7.86 -10.45 -5.36
CA ASP A 60 -7.79 -10.36 -6.83
C ASP A 60 -9.19 -10.45 -7.46
N ALA A 61 -10.08 -11.29 -6.92
CA ALA A 61 -11.44 -11.44 -7.40
C ALA A 61 -12.40 -11.92 -6.30
N GLN A 62 -13.67 -11.53 -6.43
CA GLN A 62 -14.78 -12.05 -5.65
C GLN A 62 -15.88 -12.52 -6.61
N ASN A 63 -16.22 -13.80 -6.53
CA ASN A 63 -17.35 -14.37 -7.25
C ASN A 63 -18.51 -14.61 -6.30
N ARG A 64 -19.71 -14.23 -6.74
CA ARG A 64 -20.97 -14.45 -6.02
C ARG A 64 -21.96 -15.10 -6.96
N VAL A 65 -22.39 -16.31 -6.62
CA VAL A 65 -23.44 -17.02 -7.33
C VAL A 65 -24.64 -17.11 -6.42
N GLU A 66 -25.81 -16.73 -6.94
CA GLU A 66 -27.07 -16.82 -6.20
C GLU A 66 -28.01 -17.76 -6.93
N ARG A 67 -28.66 -18.65 -6.18
CA ARG A 67 -29.74 -19.50 -6.70
C ARG A 67 -30.88 -19.58 -5.69
N ARG A 68 -32.10 -19.80 -6.15
CA ARG A 68 -33.28 -19.99 -5.30
C ARG A 68 -33.92 -21.33 -5.60
N GLU A 69 -34.11 -22.14 -4.58
CA GLU A 69 -34.78 -23.43 -4.68
C GLU A 69 -35.69 -23.61 -3.47
N SER A 70 -36.96 -23.96 -3.69
CA SER A 70 -37.91 -24.34 -2.64
C SER A 70 -38.02 -23.36 -1.44
N GLY A 71 -38.01 -22.04 -1.70
CA GLY A 71 -38.11 -21.02 -0.64
C GLY A 71 -36.80 -20.74 0.10
N VAL A 72 -35.68 -21.34 -0.34
CA VAL A 72 -34.33 -21.08 0.17
C VAL A 72 -33.52 -20.32 -0.88
N LYS A 73 -32.85 -19.24 -0.48
CA LYS A 73 -31.84 -18.54 -1.28
C LYS A 73 -30.46 -19.08 -0.92
N TYR A 74 -29.77 -19.67 -1.88
CA TYR A 74 -28.39 -20.09 -1.76
C TYR A 74 -27.48 -18.98 -2.30
N VAL A 75 -26.42 -18.68 -1.54
CA VAL A 75 -25.40 -17.71 -1.91
C VAL A 75 -24.03 -18.38 -1.80
N ASP A 76 -23.36 -18.59 -2.93
CA ASP A 76 -22.00 -19.13 -2.97
C ASP A 76 -21.00 -18.00 -3.22
N LEU A 77 -20.12 -17.75 -2.25
CA LEU A 77 -19.08 -16.75 -2.30
C LEU A 77 -17.71 -17.40 -2.46
N THR A 78 -16.94 -16.97 -3.45
CA THR A 78 -15.56 -17.38 -3.65
C THR A 78 -14.66 -16.16 -3.67
N TYR A 79 -13.72 -16.10 -2.73
CA TYR A 79 -12.69 -15.07 -2.66
C TYR A 79 -11.37 -15.60 -3.19
N LYS A 80 -10.82 -14.97 -4.22
CA LYS A 80 -9.47 -15.24 -4.72
C LYS A 80 -8.48 -14.30 -4.04
N VAL A 81 -7.64 -14.88 -3.19
CA VAL A 81 -6.68 -14.13 -2.39
C VAL A 81 -5.27 -14.50 -2.84
N ARG A 82 -4.49 -13.48 -3.18
CA ARG A 82 -3.07 -13.62 -3.49
C ARG A 82 -2.23 -13.05 -2.37
N LEU A 83 -1.14 -13.73 -2.06
CA LEU A 83 -0.16 -13.26 -1.10
C LEU A 83 0.99 -12.57 -1.84
N VAL A 84 1.31 -11.35 -1.45
CA VAL A 84 2.47 -10.60 -1.93
C VAL A 84 3.41 -10.39 -0.76
N SER A 85 4.68 -10.75 -0.89
CA SER A 85 5.66 -10.53 0.19
C SER A 85 5.68 -9.05 0.60
N ALA A 86 5.65 -8.79 1.91
CA ALA A 86 5.74 -7.46 2.47
C ALA A 86 7.19 -7.04 2.79
N GLU A 87 8.16 -7.92 2.55
CA GLU A 87 9.56 -7.71 2.94
C GLU A 87 10.14 -6.42 2.37
N ALA A 88 9.99 -6.18 1.06
CA ALA A 88 10.49 -4.96 0.42
C ALA A 88 9.87 -3.70 1.04
N ALA A 89 8.55 -3.68 1.23
CA ALA A 89 7.85 -2.55 1.83
C ALA A 89 8.32 -2.28 3.26
N LYS A 90 8.47 -3.32 4.09
CA LYS A 90 8.95 -3.21 5.48
C LYS A 90 10.39 -2.69 5.53
N ASN A 91 11.27 -3.31 4.76
CA ASN A 91 12.69 -2.94 4.70
C ASN A 91 12.87 -1.46 4.33
N VAL A 92 12.08 -0.95 3.38
CA VAL A 92 12.21 0.43 2.88
C VAL A 92 11.46 1.45 3.73
N LEU A 93 10.23 1.16 4.17
CA LEU A 93 9.29 2.15 4.70
C LEU A 93 9.19 2.16 6.24
N ASP A 94 9.63 1.11 6.95
CA ASP A 94 9.45 1.02 8.40
C ASP A 94 10.12 2.18 9.14
N SER A 95 11.31 2.55 8.69
CA SER A 95 12.13 3.64 9.23
C SER A 95 11.75 5.03 8.71
N GLY A 96 10.87 5.09 7.69
CA GLY A 96 10.45 6.32 7.03
C GLY A 96 11.57 7.01 6.24
N ILE A 97 11.30 8.25 5.82
CA ILE A 97 12.29 9.10 5.14
C ILE A 97 13.18 9.76 6.19
N GLN A 98 14.50 9.58 6.05
CA GLN A 98 15.51 10.01 7.01
C GLN A 98 16.59 10.88 6.37
N ASN A 99 17.44 11.49 7.21
CA ASN A 99 18.65 12.22 6.79
C ASN A 99 18.43 13.29 5.70
N VAL A 100 17.27 13.96 5.72
CA VAL A 100 16.91 14.94 4.69
C VAL A 100 17.79 16.18 4.82
N ARG A 101 18.47 16.55 3.73
CA ARG A 101 19.34 17.72 3.63
C ARG A 101 19.22 18.35 2.25
N LEU A 102 19.38 19.66 2.17
CA LEU A 102 19.46 20.41 0.93
C LEU A 102 20.80 21.15 0.92
N THR A 103 21.61 20.97 -0.12
CA THR A 103 22.90 21.67 -0.28
C THR A 103 23.08 22.04 -1.74
N SER A 104 23.26 23.34 -2.01
CA SER A 104 23.50 23.86 -3.36
C SER A 104 22.48 23.41 -4.42
N GLY A 105 21.20 23.32 -4.04
CA GLY A 105 20.11 22.87 -4.94
C GLY A 105 19.91 21.36 -5.02
N VAL A 106 20.80 20.57 -4.43
CA VAL A 106 20.71 19.11 -4.37
C VAL A 106 20.04 18.67 -3.08
N LEU A 107 18.90 17.98 -3.21
CA LEU A 107 18.16 17.39 -2.10
C LEU A 107 18.63 15.94 -1.91
N THR A 108 19.12 15.64 -0.71
CA THR A 108 19.53 14.29 -0.33
C THR A 108 18.67 13.78 0.82
N PHE A 109 18.31 12.50 0.78
CA PHE A 109 17.63 11.81 1.88
C PHE A 109 17.93 10.31 1.81
N SER A 110 17.54 9.57 2.84
CA SER A 110 17.67 8.12 2.85
C SER A 110 16.35 7.44 3.17
N LEU A 111 16.15 6.29 2.54
CA LEU A 111 15.13 5.30 2.86
C LEU A 111 15.82 4.01 3.31
N GLY A 112 15.04 3.03 3.77
CA GLY A 112 15.60 1.71 4.08
C GLY A 112 16.20 1.00 2.87
N ALA A 113 16.88 -0.12 3.12
CA ALA A 113 17.59 -0.87 2.08
C ALA A 113 16.64 -1.42 1.01
N GLY A 114 17.09 -1.42 -0.26
CA GLY A 114 16.35 -2.01 -1.38
C GLY A 114 15.35 -1.09 -2.07
N PHE A 115 15.30 0.20 -1.71
CA PHE A 115 14.43 1.16 -2.40
C PHE A 115 14.82 1.30 -3.86
N ASN A 116 13.83 1.24 -4.74
CA ASN A 116 13.98 1.45 -6.17
C ASN A 116 12.68 2.00 -6.76
N LEU A 117 12.74 2.63 -7.93
CA LEU A 117 11.57 3.25 -8.57
C LEU A 117 10.69 2.26 -9.37
N ASN A 118 11.03 0.97 -9.40
CA ASN A 118 10.19 -0.07 -10.02
C ASN A 118 9.15 -0.59 -9.02
N ASP A 119 9.59 -0.82 -7.77
CA ASP A 119 8.76 -1.32 -6.68
C ASP A 119 8.09 -0.19 -5.88
N PHE A 120 8.61 1.03 -5.99
CA PHE A 120 8.11 2.20 -5.28
C PHE A 120 7.90 3.38 -6.21
N THR A 121 7.02 4.30 -5.80
CA THR A 121 6.96 5.66 -6.34
C THR A 121 7.54 6.63 -5.34
N GLN A 122 8.22 7.67 -5.86
CA GLN A 122 8.67 8.81 -5.08
C GLN A 122 8.05 10.08 -5.66
N GLN A 123 7.20 10.73 -4.88
CA GLN A 123 6.63 12.03 -5.18
C GLN A 123 7.43 13.12 -4.49
N ILE A 124 7.62 14.24 -5.19
CA ILE A 124 8.19 15.46 -4.63
C ILE A 124 7.22 16.62 -4.83
N ARG A 125 6.99 17.36 -3.76
CA ARG A 125 6.20 18.60 -3.77
C ARG A 125 7.04 19.74 -3.23
N ILE A 126 7.21 20.78 -4.02
CA ILE A 126 8.04 21.94 -3.68
C ILE A 126 7.15 23.16 -3.65
N TYR A 127 7.24 23.90 -2.55
CA TYR A 127 6.54 25.16 -2.39
C TYR A 127 7.53 26.28 -2.09
N LYS A 128 7.22 27.48 -2.61
CA LYS A 128 7.82 28.72 -2.11
C LYS A 128 7.24 29.03 -0.74
N ASN A 129 8.06 28.88 0.30
CA ASN A 129 7.60 29.08 1.67
C ASN A 129 7.44 30.58 1.97
N ARG A 130 6.27 30.97 2.47
CA ARG A 130 5.98 32.37 2.83
C ARG A 130 5.91 32.52 4.36
N ARG A 131 6.28 33.70 4.86
CA ARG A 131 6.14 34.01 6.30
C ARG A 131 4.68 34.24 6.69
N LEU A 132 3.89 34.79 5.77
CA LEU A 132 2.46 35.09 5.93
C LEU A 132 1.72 34.64 4.67
N GLY A 133 0.49 34.16 4.86
CA GLY A 133 -0.34 33.59 3.79
C GLY A 133 0.01 32.14 3.44
N SER A 134 -0.56 31.64 2.35
CA SER A 134 -0.33 30.28 1.88
C SER A 134 0.96 30.13 1.08
N ASP A 135 1.62 28.99 1.28
CA ASP A 135 2.77 28.57 0.48
C ASP A 135 2.35 28.38 -0.99
N THR A 136 3.16 28.88 -1.92
CA THR A 136 2.87 28.74 -3.36
C THR A 136 3.47 27.45 -3.88
N LEU A 137 2.64 26.56 -4.43
CA LEU A 137 3.11 25.34 -5.08
C LEU A 137 3.94 25.69 -6.32
N LEU A 138 5.14 25.15 -6.41
CA LEU A 138 6.06 25.29 -7.55
C LEU A 138 6.18 24.00 -8.34
N LEU A 139 6.16 22.85 -7.66
CA LEU A 139 6.28 21.52 -8.27
C LEU A 139 5.44 20.51 -7.51
N ASP A 140 4.73 19.64 -8.21
CA ASP A 140 4.04 18.47 -7.66
C ASP A 140 4.05 17.34 -8.69
N ARG A 141 4.95 16.37 -8.54
CA ARG A 141 5.00 15.21 -9.43
C ARG A 141 5.78 14.03 -8.84
N ASN A 142 5.58 12.87 -9.45
CA ASN A 142 6.45 11.71 -9.26
C ASN A 142 7.77 11.91 -10.01
N LEU A 143 8.86 11.46 -9.40
CA LEU A 143 10.18 11.45 -10.01
C LEU A 143 10.27 10.35 -11.07
N ALA A 144 10.90 10.67 -12.20
CA ALA A 144 11.34 9.68 -13.17
C ALA A 144 12.68 9.05 -12.74
N SER A 145 13.00 7.89 -13.30
CA SER A 145 14.21 7.12 -12.94
C SER A 145 15.53 7.87 -13.19
N ASN A 146 15.54 8.83 -14.12
CA ASN A 146 16.71 9.64 -14.45
C ASN A 146 16.80 10.94 -13.61
N GLU A 147 15.80 11.22 -12.77
CA GLU A 147 15.74 12.45 -11.95
C GLU A 147 16.19 12.21 -10.50
N ALA A 148 16.54 10.97 -10.16
CA ALA A 148 17.04 10.60 -8.85
C ALA A 148 18.24 9.67 -9.01
N ASP A 149 19.37 10.04 -8.39
CA ASP A 149 20.47 9.11 -8.18
C ASP A 149 20.19 8.31 -6.91
N ILE A 150 20.21 6.98 -7.03
CA ILE A 150 19.89 6.05 -5.94
C ILE A 150 21.10 5.15 -5.72
N GLN A 151 21.74 5.32 -4.57
CA GLN A 151 22.90 4.54 -4.16
C GLN A 151 22.51 3.58 -3.04
N GLN A 152 22.66 2.29 -3.30
CA GLN A 152 22.39 1.24 -2.31
C GLN A 152 23.57 1.08 -1.37
N THR A 153 23.30 1.07 -0.07
CA THR A 153 24.23 0.64 0.98
C THR A 153 23.66 -0.58 1.69
N ASN A 154 24.47 -1.25 2.51
CA ASN A 154 24.04 -2.47 3.21
C ASN A 154 22.78 -2.27 4.08
N ASN A 155 22.55 -1.04 4.57
CA ASN A 155 21.47 -0.77 5.55
C ASN A 155 20.45 0.28 5.07
N ALA A 156 20.71 0.97 3.96
CA ALA A 156 19.88 2.09 3.50
C ALA A 156 20.06 2.34 2.01
N SER A 157 19.07 3.00 1.41
CA SER A 157 19.17 3.57 0.08
C SER A 157 19.37 5.08 0.23
N ALA A 158 20.49 5.62 -0.24
CA ALA A 158 20.72 7.05 -0.31
C ALA A 158 20.20 7.60 -1.63
N ILE A 159 19.38 8.64 -1.57
CA ILE A 159 18.73 9.26 -2.73
C ILE A 159 19.21 10.70 -2.84
N SER A 160 19.62 11.10 -4.04
CA SER A 160 20.03 12.47 -4.38
C SER A 160 19.24 12.97 -5.59
N ILE A 161 18.71 14.19 -5.50
CA ILE A 161 17.90 14.83 -6.55
C ILE A 161 18.43 16.24 -6.76
N ASP A 162 18.85 16.57 -7.98
CA ASP A 162 19.12 17.96 -8.34
C ASP A 162 17.80 18.68 -8.63
N LEU A 163 17.39 19.58 -7.73
CA LEU A 163 16.13 20.29 -7.87
C LEU A 163 16.14 21.31 -9.01
N SER A 164 17.32 21.75 -9.46
CA SER A 164 17.46 22.71 -10.56
C SER A 164 17.12 22.09 -11.92
N GLU A 165 17.30 20.78 -12.05
CA GLU A 165 16.97 20.02 -13.26
C GLU A 165 15.47 19.70 -13.37
N LEU A 166 14.68 19.96 -12.32
CA LEU A 166 13.24 19.67 -12.29
C LEU A 166 12.38 20.75 -12.97
N GLY A 167 12.99 21.72 -13.63
CA GLY A 167 12.29 22.74 -14.44
C GLY A 167 11.66 23.88 -13.63
N ILE A 168 12.12 24.10 -12.39
CA ILE A 168 11.63 25.19 -11.54
C ILE A 168 12.77 26.14 -11.13
N SER A 169 12.41 27.41 -10.87
CA SER A 169 13.32 28.34 -10.19
C SER A 169 13.29 28.05 -8.69
N LEU A 170 14.44 27.67 -8.11
CA LEU A 170 14.55 27.38 -6.69
C LEU A 170 14.39 28.66 -5.85
N PRO A 171 13.39 28.73 -4.94
CA PRO A 171 13.28 29.87 -4.05
C PRO A 171 14.28 29.75 -2.89
N SER A 172 14.75 30.88 -2.37
CA SER A 172 15.67 30.91 -1.21
C SER A 172 15.10 30.20 0.02
N LYS A 173 13.78 30.36 0.26
CA LYS A 173 13.06 29.64 1.30
C LYS A 173 12.04 28.69 0.66
N MET A 174 12.26 27.40 0.81
CA MET A 174 11.41 26.38 0.21
C MET A 174 10.87 25.41 1.25
N ARG A 175 9.65 24.94 1.03
CA ARG A 175 9.09 23.79 1.73
C ARG A 175 9.08 22.62 0.76
N VAL A 176 9.66 21.50 1.17
CA VAL A 176 9.72 20.27 0.40
C VAL A 176 8.95 19.19 1.14
N ILE A 177 8.02 18.56 0.44
CA ILE A 177 7.31 17.37 0.91
C ILE A 177 7.72 16.21 0.01
N LEU A 178 8.13 15.12 0.63
CA LEU A 178 8.52 13.87 -0.01
C LEU A 178 7.51 12.81 0.37
N ASP A 179 6.99 12.07 -0.60
CA ASP A 179 6.11 10.94 -0.35
C ASP A 179 6.61 9.71 -1.10
N THR A 180 6.92 8.65 -0.37
CA THR A 180 7.33 7.35 -0.92
C THR A 180 6.16 6.39 -0.77
N LYS A 181 5.78 5.66 -1.83
CA LYS A 181 4.72 4.65 -1.77
C LYS A 181 5.16 3.34 -2.40
N TYR A 182 4.84 2.23 -1.76
CA TYR A 182 5.03 0.89 -2.33
C TYR A 182 3.98 0.63 -3.42
N ASN A 183 4.39 0.04 -4.54
CA ASN A 183 3.54 -0.20 -5.70
C ASN A 183 2.61 -1.40 -5.46
N ILE A 184 1.52 -1.14 -4.72
CA ILE A 184 0.45 -2.10 -4.47
C ILE A 184 -0.91 -1.41 -4.57
N ASP A 185 -1.91 -2.13 -5.09
CA ASP A 185 -3.30 -1.63 -5.11
C ASP A 185 -3.91 -1.71 -3.71
N ILE A 186 -3.76 -0.62 -2.96
CA ILE A 186 -4.22 -0.51 -1.56
C ILE A 186 -5.71 -0.76 -1.38
N ASN A 187 -6.53 -0.59 -2.43
CA ASN A 187 -7.97 -0.84 -2.36
C ASN A 187 -8.31 -2.32 -2.39
N LYS A 188 -7.38 -3.17 -2.84
CA LYS A 188 -7.50 -4.64 -2.84
C LYS A 188 -6.81 -5.29 -1.64
N VAL A 189 -6.02 -4.54 -0.87
CA VAL A 189 -5.32 -5.07 0.32
C VAL A 189 -6.31 -5.23 1.47
N LEU A 190 -6.44 -6.46 1.96
CA LEU A 190 -7.38 -6.83 3.02
C LEU A 190 -6.86 -6.51 4.42
N ASN A 191 -5.54 -6.59 4.65
CA ASN A 191 -4.87 -6.22 5.89
C ASN A 191 -4.32 -4.79 5.85
N ARG A 192 -5.14 -3.85 5.34
CA ARG A 192 -4.75 -2.45 5.19
C ARG A 192 -4.43 -1.83 6.55
N GLY A 193 -3.30 -1.11 6.63
CA GLY A 193 -2.87 -0.41 7.85
C GLY A 193 -2.04 -1.26 8.82
N GLU A 194 -1.95 -2.57 8.62
CA GLU A 194 -1.07 -3.41 9.44
C GLU A 194 0.40 -3.38 8.98
N ILE A 195 0.61 -3.10 7.69
CA ILE A 195 1.92 -2.97 7.04
C ILE A 195 1.98 -1.58 6.41
N LYS A 196 3.08 -0.86 6.61
CA LYS A 196 3.28 0.44 5.99
C LYS A 196 3.39 0.30 4.48
N THR A 197 2.59 1.09 3.77
CA THR A 197 2.61 1.18 2.29
C THR A 197 3.09 2.54 1.81
N GLU A 198 3.25 3.50 2.72
CA GLU A 198 3.70 4.84 2.43
C GLU A 198 4.53 5.44 3.56
N ALA A 199 5.41 6.37 3.21
CA ALA A 199 6.17 7.21 4.12
C ALA A 199 6.17 8.64 3.58
N SER A 200 6.05 9.64 4.47
CA SER A 200 6.04 11.05 4.09
C SER A 200 6.95 11.87 5.00
N ALA A 201 7.61 12.87 4.44
CA ALA A 201 8.42 13.83 5.18
C ALA A 201 8.17 15.24 4.66
N ASN A 202 8.17 16.21 5.57
CA ASN A 202 7.91 17.61 5.27
C ASN A 202 8.98 18.49 5.94
N TRP A 203 9.75 19.22 5.12
CA TRP A 203 10.89 20.01 5.55
C TRP A 203 10.82 21.42 5.00
N ILE A 204 11.33 22.39 5.78
CA ILE A 204 11.50 23.78 5.35
C ILE A 204 12.99 24.09 5.33
N PHE A 205 13.50 24.49 4.17
CA PHE A 205 14.88 24.93 3.96
C PHE A 205 14.93 26.46 3.82
N ARG A 206 16.04 27.05 4.26
CA ARG A 206 16.28 28.50 4.33
C ARG A 206 17.62 28.86 3.70
#